data_AF-A0A7C2UC12-F1
#
_entry.id   AF-A0A7C2UC12-F1
#
_cell.length_a   1.000
_cell.length_b   1.000
_cell.length_c   1.000
_cell.angle_alpha   90.00
_cell.angle_beta   90.00
_cell.angle_gamma   90.00
#
_symmetry.space_group_name_H-M   'P 1'
#
loop_
_entity.id
_entity.type
_entity.pdbx_description
1 polymer ?
#
loop_
_entity_poly.entity_id
_entity_poly.type
_entity_poly.pdbx_seq_one_letter_code
_entity_poly.pdbx_strand_id
1 'polypeptide(L)'
;MKLHSIVVVSLHSPKERIWGELLEMNTAGVTVRGIDLNSFDDFIRQVRDPEGDLVGLPTVFFPMTRVERIALDEPQGSIPSLAEMFQEKVGQSLLEYLARFA
;
A
#
# COMPACT_ATOMS: atom_id res chain seq x y z
N MET A 1 -6.33 -9.90 10.36
CA MET A 1 -6.30 -8.81 9.36
C MET A 1 -7.38 -9.09 8.33
N LYS A 2 -8.17 -8.08 7.92
CA LYS A 2 -9.24 -8.25 6.93
C LYS A 2 -8.68 -8.00 5.52
N LEU A 3 -9.25 -8.67 4.51
CA LEU A 3 -8.99 -8.28 3.13
C LEU A 3 -9.49 -6.85 2.89
N HIS A 4 -8.86 -6.16 1.95
CA HIS A 4 -9.05 -4.73 1.66
C HIS A 4 -8.61 -3.78 2.79
N SER A 5 -7.90 -4.28 3.80
CA SER A 5 -7.18 -3.42 4.75
C SER A 5 -5.91 -2.84 4.11
N ILE A 6 -5.54 -1.62 4.52
CA ILE A 6 -4.24 -1.04 4.15
C ILE A 6 -3.18 -1.60 5.09
N VAL A 7 -2.07 -2.05 4.52
CA VAL A 7 -1.02 -2.80 5.22
C VAL A 7 0.36 -2.31 4.82
N VAL A 8 1.33 -2.58 5.70
CA VAL A 8 2.76 -2.52 5.39
C VAL A 8 3.34 -3.93 5.49
N VAL A 9 3.74 -4.51 4.36
CA VAL A 9 4.44 -5.80 4.28
C VAL A 9 5.94 -5.55 4.32
N SER A 10 6.63 -6.07 5.33
CA SER A 10 8.09 -6.07 5.40
C SER A 10 8.62 -7.37 4.83
N LEU A 11 9.51 -7.27 3.84
CA LEU A 11 10.14 -8.39 3.15
C LEU A 11 11.61 -8.51 3.56
N HIS A 12 12.15 -9.70 3.47
CA HIS A 12 13.57 -9.96 3.58
C HIS A 12 14.18 -10.51 2.29
N SER A 13 15.49 -10.30 2.13
CA SER A 13 16.32 -10.87 1.05
C SER A 13 15.76 -10.66 -0.38
N PRO A 14 15.68 -9.42 -0.90
CA PRO A 14 16.14 -8.15 -0.32
C PRO A 14 15.14 -7.55 0.69
N LYS A 15 15.64 -6.62 1.52
CA LYS A 15 14.83 -5.90 2.49
C LYS A 15 14.05 -4.78 1.82
N GLU A 16 12.73 -4.89 1.86
CA GLU A 16 11.80 -3.96 1.23
C GLU A 16 10.58 -3.79 2.14
N ARG A 17 9.87 -2.66 1.99
CA ARG A 17 8.59 -2.43 2.67
C ARG A 17 7.57 -2.06 1.63
N ILE A 18 6.50 -2.82 1.53
CA ILE A 18 5.43 -2.61 0.57
C ILE A 18 4.24 -2.04 1.31
N TRP A 19 3.74 -0.89 0.87
CA TRP A 19 2.52 -0.29 1.39
C TRP A 19 1.41 -0.39 0.35
N GLY A 20 0.21 -0.79 0.80
CA GLY A 20 -0.93 -0.90 -0.11
C GLY A 20 -2.08 -1.73 0.46
N GLU A 21 -3.02 -2.08 -0.42
CA GLU A 21 -4.22 -2.83 -0.10
C GLU A 21 -3.94 -4.35 -0.09
N LEU A 22 -4.32 -5.03 1.00
CA LEU A 22 -4.26 -6.49 1.07
C LEU A 22 -5.39 -7.12 0.25
N LEU A 23 -5.05 -7.87 -0.80
CA LEU A 23 -6.03 -8.57 -1.65
C LEU A 23 -6.20 -10.04 -1.28
N GLU A 24 -5.12 -10.71 -0.87
CA GLU A 24 -5.16 -12.12 -0.48
C GLU A 24 -4.03 -12.45 0.51
N MET A 25 -4.29 -13.38 1.42
CA MET A 25 -3.27 -13.97 2.29
C MET A 25 -3.58 -15.45 2.55
N ASN A 26 -2.64 -16.32 2.22
CA ASN A 26 -2.72 -17.76 2.46
C ASN A 26 -1.33 -18.31 2.84
N THR A 27 -1.21 -19.63 2.97
CA THR A 27 0.06 -20.26 3.38
C THR A 27 1.17 -20.15 2.32
N ALA A 28 0.82 -19.97 1.04
CA ALA A 28 1.78 -19.81 -0.04
C ALA A 28 2.34 -18.39 -0.11
N GLY A 29 1.54 -17.38 0.23
CA GLY A 29 1.97 -15.99 0.14
C GLY A 29 0.88 -14.97 0.41
N VAL A 30 1.22 -13.73 0.10
CA VAL A 30 0.39 -12.54 0.27
C VAL A 30 0.36 -11.75 -1.02
N THR A 31 -0.84 -11.38 -1.45
CA THR A 31 -1.06 -10.53 -2.62
C THR A 31 -1.46 -9.15 -2.14
N VAL A 32 -0.69 -8.13 -2.56
CA VAL A 32 -0.93 -6.73 -2.23
C VAL A 32 -1.05 -5.92 -3.51
N ARG A 33 -2.02 -5.01 -3.55
CA ARG A 33 -2.04 -3.92 -4.52
C ARG A 33 -1.33 -2.73 -3.91
N GLY A 34 -0.06 -2.54 -4.23
CA GLY A 34 0.83 -1.69 -3.45
C GLY A 34 2.12 -1.30 -4.15
N ILE A 35 2.87 -0.41 -3.51
CA ILE A 35 4.16 0.10 -3.97
C ILE A 35 5.21 -0.06 -2.87
N ASP A 36 6.48 0.03 -3.26
CA ASP A 36 7.54 0.22 -2.28
C ASP A 36 7.30 1.52 -1.50
N LEU A 37 7.44 1.43 -0.18
CA LEU A 37 7.17 2.51 0.74
C LEU A 37 8.09 3.72 0.48
N ASN A 38 9.30 3.51 -0.04
CA ASN A 38 10.20 4.60 -0.42
C ASN A 38 9.67 5.40 -1.62
N SER A 39 8.73 4.85 -2.40
CA SER A 39 8.06 5.54 -3.51
C SER A 39 6.75 6.24 -3.10
N PHE A 40 6.42 6.26 -1.80
CA PHE A 40 5.15 6.80 -1.30
C PHE A 40 4.94 8.28 -1.65
N ASP A 41 5.92 9.15 -1.39
CA ASP A 41 5.79 10.58 -1.69
C ASP A 41 5.74 10.86 -3.19
N ASP A 42 6.49 10.10 -3.99
CA ASP A 42 6.44 10.19 -5.46
C ASP A 42 5.08 9.77 -6.01
N PHE A 43 4.48 8.72 -5.45
CA PHE A 43 3.14 8.30 -5.79
C PHE A 43 2.11 9.39 -5.46
N ILE A 44 2.16 9.97 -4.25
CA ILE A 44 1.27 11.08 -3.90
C ILE A 44 1.44 12.26 -4.87
N ARG A 45 2.67 12.60 -5.26
CA ARG A 45 2.93 13.64 -6.24
C ARG A 45 2.24 13.35 -7.57
N GLN A 46 2.40 12.14 -8.10
CA GLN A 46 1.78 11.71 -9.36
C GLN A 46 0.24 11.68 -9.28
N VAL A 47 -0.32 11.31 -8.13
CA VAL A 47 -1.78 11.31 -7.94
C VAL A 47 -2.34 12.74 -7.92
N ARG A 48 -1.62 13.68 -7.31
CA ARG A 48 -2.05 15.09 -7.18
C ARG A 48 -1.84 15.88 -8.47
N ASP A 49 -0.77 15.58 -9.20
CA ASP A 49 -0.38 16.27 -10.44
C ASP A 49 -0.01 15.23 -11.50
N PRO A 50 -1.02 14.61 -12.15
CA PRO A 50 -0.77 13.56 -13.13
C PRO A 50 -0.26 14.16 -14.45
N GLU A 51 0.96 13.80 -14.84
CA GLU A 51 1.50 14.06 -16.18
C GLU A 51 0.93 13.04 -17.19
N GLY A 52 -0.40 12.95 -17.31
CA GLY A 52 -1.10 12.04 -18.24
C GLY A 52 -2.18 11.19 -17.57
N ASP A 53 -2.19 9.89 -17.88
CA ASP A 53 -3.17 8.94 -17.34
C ASP A 53 -3.02 8.77 -15.81
N LEU A 54 -4.11 8.39 -15.16
CA LEU A 54 -4.11 8.11 -13.73
C LEU A 54 -3.14 6.97 -13.41
N VAL A 55 -2.36 7.13 -12.33
CA VAL A 55 -1.37 6.14 -11.90
C VAL A 55 -1.98 5.19 -10.86
N GLY A 56 -2.21 3.94 -11.23
CA GLY A 56 -2.66 2.90 -10.31
C GLY A 56 -1.50 2.27 -9.53
N LEU A 57 -1.83 1.50 -8.48
CA LEU A 57 -0.85 0.65 -7.80
C LEU A 57 -0.81 -0.76 -8.44
N PRO A 58 0.38 -1.34 -8.65
CA PRO A 58 0.51 -2.69 -9.19
C PRO A 58 0.02 -3.73 -8.19
N THR A 59 -0.51 -4.84 -8.70
CA THR A 59 -0.85 -6.01 -7.89
C THR A 59 0.31 -6.99 -7.91
N VAL A 60 0.85 -7.30 -6.73
CA VAL A 60 2.08 -8.09 -6.59
C VAL A 60 1.87 -9.21 -5.56
N PHE A 61 2.33 -10.41 -5.90
CA PHE A 61 2.38 -11.56 -5.00
C PHE A 61 3.77 -11.68 -4.36
N PHE A 62 3.80 -11.90 -3.04
CA PHE A 62 5.01 -12.16 -2.28
C PHE A 62 4.93 -13.56 -1.65
N PRO A 63 5.90 -14.46 -1.92
CA PRO A 63 5.98 -15.77 -1.26
C PRO A 63 6.11 -15.63 0.25
N MET A 64 5.48 -16.52 1.02
CA MET A 64 5.60 -16.51 2.50
C MET A 64 7.03 -16.64 3.00
N THR A 65 7.90 -17.30 2.25
CA THR A 65 9.33 -17.41 2.58
C THR A 65 10.10 -16.10 2.49
N ARG A 66 9.49 -15.00 2.01
CA ARG A 66 10.08 -13.66 2.00
C ARG A 66 9.46 -12.71 3.02
N VAL A 67 8.26 -13.02 3.53
CA VAL A 67 7.50 -12.10 4.38
C VAL A 67 8.01 -12.19 5.81
N GLU A 68 8.59 -11.10 6.29
CA GLU A 68 9.07 -10.96 7.67
C GLU A 68 7.94 -10.52 8.60
N ARG A 69 7.11 -9.57 8.14
CA ARG A 69 6.01 -9.01 8.93
C ARG A 69 4.93 -8.42 8.03
N ILE A 70 3.68 -8.53 8.46
CA ILE A 70 2.55 -7.76 7.90
C ILE A 70 1.95 -6.95 9.04
N ALA A 71 1.98 -5.62 8.91
CA ALA A 71 1.37 -4.72 9.87
C ALA A 71 0.16 -4.04 9.24
N LEU A 72 -0.91 -3.84 10.02
CA LEU A 72 -1.96 -2.90 9.62
C LEU A 72 -1.38 -1.48 9.61
N ASP A 73 -1.78 -0.68 8.63
CA ASP A 73 -1.45 0.74 8.58
C ASP A 73 -2.44 1.51 9.45
N GLU A 74 -2.06 1.74 10.70
CA GLU A 74 -2.91 2.33 11.74
C GLU A 74 -2.17 3.48 12.44
N PRO A 75 -2.86 4.56 12.85
CA PRO A 75 -2.25 5.64 13.60
C PRO A 75 -1.70 5.14 14.93
N GLN A 76 -0.60 5.75 15.36
CA GLN A 76 -0.01 5.50 16.68
C GLN A 76 -0.03 6.78 17.51
N GLY A 77 -1.03 6.89 18.38
CA GLY A 77 -1.24 8.08 19.19
C GLY A 77 -1.52 9.30 18.31
N SER A 78 -0.61 10.27 18.31
CA SER A 78 -0.70 11.48 17.49
C SER A 78 -0.06 11.35 16.10
N ILE A 79 0.58 10.23 15.80
CA ILE A 79 1.24 10.00 14.51
C ILE A 79 0.22 9.39 13.55
N PRO A 80 -0.13 10.06 12.43
CA PRO A 80 -1.05 9.51 11.45
C PRO A 80 -0.46 8.27 10.75
N SER A 81 -1.34 7.38 10.33
CA SER A 81 -1.02 6.30 9.40
C SER A 81 -0.65 6.86 8.01
N LEU A 82 -0.03 6.02 7.17
CA LEU A 82 0.28 6.41 5.79
C LEU A 82 -1.00 6.60 4.97
N ALA A 83 -2.03 5.80 5.23
CA ALA A 83 -3.36 5.95 4.64
C ALA A 83 -4.01 7.29 5.00
N GLU A 84 -3.91 7.73 6.26
CA GLU A 84 -4.40 9.05 6.69
C GLU A 84 -3.58 10.17 6.03
N MET A 85 -2.25 10.04 5.98
CA MET A 85 -1.40 11.01 5.28
C MET A 85 -1.73 11.11 3.79
N PHE A 86 -2.01 9.98 3.13
CA PHE A 86 -2.46 9.95 1.75
C PHE A 86 -3.79 10.68 1.60
N GLN A 87 -4.77 10.36 2.45
CA GLN A 87 -6.10 10.98 2.41
C GLN A 87 -6.03 12.49 2.64
N GLU A 88 -5.20 12.95 3.57
CA GLU A 88 -5.00 14.38 3.83
C GLU A 88 -4.41 15.11 2.62
N LYS A 89 -3.39 14.52 1.98
CA LYS A 89 -2.70 15.14 0.82
C LYS A 89 -3.50 15.07 -0.49
N VAL A 90 -4.28 14.00 -0.69
CA VAL A 90 -4.99 13.72 -1.95
C VAL A 90 -6.46 14.11 -1.89
N GLY A 91 -7.07 14.14 -0.70
CA GLY A 91 -8.48 14.49 -0.50
C GLY A 91 -9.47 13.33 -0.66
N GLN A 92 -9.00 12.09 -0.85
CA GLN A 92 -9.82 10.86 -0.87
C GLN A 92 -9.01 9.70 -0.28
N SER A 93 -9.68 8.67 0.22
CA SER A 93 -8.98 7.48 0.74
C SER A 93 -8.27 6.70 -0.37
N LEU A 94 -7.26 5.90 0.00
CA LEU A 94 -6.57 5.05 -0.97
C LEU A 94 -7.53 4.06 -1.64
N LEU A 95 -8.47 3.47 -0.91
CA LEU A 95 -9.41 2.50 -1.45
C LEU A 95 -10.37 3.15 -2.48
N GLU A 96 -10.88 4.35 -2.19
CA GLU A 96 -11.70 5.11 -3.15
C GLU A 96 -10.92 5.46 -4.41
N TYR A 97 -9.64 5.85 -4.25
CA TYR A 97 -8.76 6.12 -5.38
C TYR A 97 -8.55 4.88 -6.26
N LEU A 98 -8.25 3.72 -5.63
CA LEU A 98 -7.98 2.47 -6.32
C LEU A 98 -9.21 1.86 -7.01
N ALA A 99 -10.42 2.14 -6.51
CA ALA A 99 -11.67 1.70 -7.11
C ALA A 99 -11.89 2.27 -8.53
N ARG A 100 -11.18 3.34 -8.91
CA ARG A 100 -11.23 3.94 -10.26
C ARG A 100 -10.53 3.10 -11.33
N PHE A 101 -9.78 2.09 -10.91
CA PHE A 101 -8.99 1.19 -11.77
C PHE A 101 -9.54 -0.24 -11.79
N ALA A 102 -10.77 -0.45 -11.32
CA ALA A 102 -11.46 -1.74 -11.26
C ALA A 102 -12.52 -1.86 -12.36
#